data_AF-A0A093QLI5-F1
#
_entry.id   AF-A0A093QLI5-F1
#
_cell.length_a   1.000
_cell.length_b   1.000
_cell.length_c   1.000
_cell.angle_alpha   90.00
_cell.angle_beta   90.00
_cell.angle_gamma   90.00
#
_symmetry.space_group_name_H-M   'P 1'
#
loop_
_entity.id
_entity.type
_entity.pdbx_description
1 polymer ?
#
loop_
_entity_poly.entity_id
_entity_poly.type
_entity_poly.pdbx_seq_one_letter_code
_entity_poly.pdbx_strand_id
1 'polypeptide(L)' 'MDQCWYHGNITRSRAEDLLSKVGKDGSFLVRASESIPSAYALCVLYRNCVYTYRILPDKENKLIVQVS' A
#
# COMPACT_ATOMS: atom_id res chain seq x y z
N MET A 1 -12.22 6.01 -14.41
CA MET A 1 -12.30 4.72 -13.69
C MET A 1 -11.73 4.97 -12.31
N ASP A 2 -12.58 5.10 -11.29
CA ASP A 2 -12.11 5.26 -9.92
C ASP A 2 -11.35 4.01 -9.52
N GLN A 3 -10.06 4.17 -9.30
CA GLN A 3 -9.17 3.09 -8.99
C GLN A 3 -9.32 2.80 -7.49
N CYS A 4 -10.37 2.05 -7.10
CA CYS A 4 -10.76 1.83 -5.69
C CYS A 4 -9.67 1.23 -4.79
N TRP A 5 -8.58 0.74 -5.39
CA TRP A 5 -7.41 0.20 -4.71
C TRP A 5 -6.27 1.21 -4.52
N TYR A 6 -6.21 2.31 -5.28
CA TYR A 6 -5.17 3.34 -5.14
C TYR A 6 -5.71 4.56 -4.39
N HIS A 7 -5.09 4.87 -3.26
CA HIS A 7 -5.58 5.91 -2.34
C HIS A 7 -4.72 7.18 -2.37
N GLY A 8 -3.81 7.31 -3.34
CA GLY A 8 -2.96 8.49 -3.46
C GLY A 8 -2.03 8.69 -2.26
N ASN A 9 -1.84 9.94 -1.86
CA ASN A 9 -0.91 10.32 -0.79
C ASN A 9 -1.58 10.30 0.60
N ILE A 10 -2.06 9.13 1.03
CA ILE A 10 -2.53 8.92 2.41
C ILE A 10 -1.38 8.44 3.30
N THR A 11 -1.48 8.76 4.59
CA THR A 11 -0.50 8.32 5.60
C THR A 11 -0.62 6.83 5.88
N ARG A 12 0.45 6.25 6.44
CA ARG A 12 0.43 4.87 6.94
C ARG A 12 -0.72 4.63 7.92
N SER A 13 -0.89 5.50 8.91
CA SER A 13 -1.95 5.38 9.92
C SER A 13 -3.34 5.43 9.28
N ARG A 14 -3.54 6.29 8.26
CA ARG A 14 -4.82 6.32 7.55
C ARG A 14 -5.10 5.02 6.80
N ALA A 15 -4.08 4.39 6.22
CA ALA A 15 -4.23 3.08 5.58
C ALA A 15 -4.58 1.99 6.59
N GLU A 16 -3.95 1.99 7.76
CA GLU A 16 -4.23 1.06 8.86
C GLU A 16 -5.67 1.21 9.37
N ASP A 17 -6.16 2.44 9.52
CA ASP A 17 -7.55 2.73 9.91
C ASP A 17 -8.56 2.20 8.88
N LEU A 18 -8.29 2.43 7.60
CA LEU A 18 -9.18 2.00 6.51
C LEU A 18 -9.27 0.47 6.45
N LEU A 19 -8.12 -0.21 6.54
CA LEU A 19 -8.06 -1.66 6.53
C LEU A 19 -8.73 -2.25 7.78
N SER A 20 -8.47 -1.68 8.96
CA SER A 20 -9.09 -2.12 10.22
C SER A 20 -10.61 -1.98 10.21
N LYS A 21 -11.15 -0.93 9.57
CA LYS A 21 -12.59 -0.74 9.39
C LYS A 21 -13.23 -1.80 8.50
N VAL A 22 -12.51 -2.28 7.49
CA VAL A 22 -12.98 -3.38 6.63
C VAL A 22 -12.90 -4.71 7.37
N GLY A 23 -11.84 -4.93 8.15
CA GLY A 23 -11.72 -6.07 9.07
C GLY A 23 -11.68 -7.45 8.40
N LYS A 24 -11.45 -7.50 7.09
CA LYS A 24 -11.43 -8.75 6.30
C LYS A 24 -10.02 -9.10 5.87
N ASP A 25 -9.58 -10.31 6.18
CA ASP A 25 -8.29 -10.84 5.71
C ASP A 25 -8.16 -10.75 4.18
N GLY A 26 -6.99 -10.32 3.72
CA GLY A 26 -6.71 -10.09 2.30
C GLY A 26 -7.18 -8.73 1.77
N SER A 27 -7.83 -7.91 2.60
CA SER A 27 -8.11 -6.51 2.22
C SER A 27 -6.80 -5.77 2.00
N PHE A 28 -6.74 -4.98 0.94
CA PHE A 28 -5.52 -4.27 0.57
C PHE A 28 -5.81 -2.90 0.00
N LEU A 29 -4.79 -2.05 0.02
CA LEU A 29 -4.75 -0.80 -0.72
C LEU A 29 -3.30 -0.45 -1.09
N VAL A 30 -3.15 0.39 -2.10
CA VAL A 30 -1.87 0.98 -2.51
C VAL A 30 -1.92 2.48 -2.24
N ARG A 31 -0.83 3.02 -1.70
CA ARG A 31 -0.64 4.45 -1.45
C ARG A 31 0.72 4.92 -1.94
N ALA A 32 0.88 6.21 -2.14
CA ALA A 32 2.19 6.82 -2.35
C ALA A 32 3.05 6.66 -1.09
N SER A 33 4.35 6.47 -1.27
CA SER A 33 5.31 6.42 -0.17
C SER A 33 5.51 7.82 0.43
N GLU A 34 5.42 7.90 1.75
CA GLU A 34 5.66 9.14 2.50
C GLU A 34 7.15 9.53 2.53
N SER A 35 8.05 8.55 2.39
CA SER A 35 9.49 8.75 2.62
C SER A 35 10.34 8.68 1.35
N ILE A 36 9.83 8.10 0.25
CA ILE A 36 10.59 7.87 -0.97
C ILE A 36 9.77 8.39 -2.16
N PRO A 37 10.23 9.44 -2.85
CA PRO A 37 9.58 9.93 -4.07
C PRO A 37 9.43 8.80 -5.11
N SER A 38 8.30 8.79 -5.81
CA SER A 38 7.98 7.80 -6.86
C SER A 38 7.87 6.34 -6.39
N ALA A 39 7.99 6.07 -5.09
CA ALA A 39 7.72 4.77 -4.52
C ALA A 39 6.26 4.64 -4.09
N TYR A 40 5.77 3.42 -4.03
CA TYR A 40 4.46 3.08 -3.48
C TYR A 40 4.59 2.14 -2.29
N ALA A 41 3.54 2.07 -1.51
CA ALA A 41 3.38 1.12 -0.43
C ALA A 41 2.10 0.30 -0.66
N LEU A 42 2.24 -1.01 -0.72
CA LEU A 42 1.14 -1.97 -0.67
C LEU A 42 0.86 -2.31 0.79
N CYS A 43 -0.33 -2.00 1.26
CA CYS A 43 -0.78 -2.32 2.61
C CYS A 43 -1.80 -3.46 2.54
N VAL A 44 -1.58 -4.55 3.27
CA VAL A 44 -2.43 -5.74 3.30
C VAL A 44 -2.81 -6.07 4.74
N LEU A 45 -4.11 -6.23 5.01
CA LEU A 45 -4.60 -6.74 6.29
C LEU A 45 -4.57 -8.26 6.29
N TYR A 46 -3.93 -8.85 7.29
CA TYR A 46 -3.99 -10.27 7.55
C TYR A 46 -3.86 -10.54 9.05
N ARG A 47 -4.82 -11.29 9.62
CA ARG A 47 -4.84 -11.65 11.04
C ARG A 47 -4.68 -10.45 11.97
N ASN A 48 -5.48 -9.41 11.76
CA ASN A 48 -5.45 -8.15 12.51
C ASN A 48 -4.13 -7.35 12.43
N CYS A 49 -3.20 -7.74 11.56
CA CYS A 49 -1.95 -7.04 11.32
C CYS A 49 -1.95 -6.43 9.92
N VAL A 50 -1.50 -5.18 9.80
CA VAL A 50 -1.29 -4.53 8.50
C VAL A 50 0.16 -4.70 8.09
N TYR A 51 0.37 -5.48 7.04
CA TYR A 51 1.67 -5.68 6.41
C TYR A 51 1.87 -4.62 5.34
N THR A 52 3.03 -3.97 5.35
CA THR A 52 3.38 -2.94 4.37
C THR A 52 4.58 -3.39 3.54
N TYR A 53 4.39 -3.50 2.23
CA TYR A 53 5.42 -3.84 1.26
C TYR A 53 5.76 -2.63 0.41
N ARG A 54 7.04 -2.38 0.19
CA ARG A 54 7.50 -1.27 -0.65
C ARG A 54 7.49 -1.69 -2.11
N ILE A 55 7.01 -0.80 -2.98
CA ILE A 55 7.03 -0.98 -4.42
C ILE A 55 7.88 0.15 -5.02
N LEU A 56 8.88 -0.22 -5.83
CA LEU A 56 9.73 0.72 -6.54
C LEU A 56 9.63 0.50 -8.06
N PRO A 57 9.64 1.58 -8.86
CA PRO A 57 9.86 1.45 -10.29
C PRO A 57 11.31 1.03 -10.57
N ASP A 58 11.49 0.14 -11.53
CA ASP A 58 12.81 -0.19 -12.10
C ASP A 58 13.19 0.78 -13.24
N LYS A 59 14.34 0.51 -13.88
CA LYS A 59 14.85 1.32 -15.00
C LYS A 59 13.96 1.27 -16.25
N GLU A 60 13.11 0.26 -16.38
CA GLU A 60 12.15 0.08 -17.47
C GLU A 60 10.72 0.50 -17.06
N ASN A 61 10.57 1.21 -15.93
CA ASN A 61 9.30 1.65 -15.36
C ASN A 61 8.35 0.50 -14.96
N LYS A 62 8.88 -0.71 -14.71
CA LYS A 62 8.13 -1.83 -14.12
C LYS A 62 8.09 -1.66 -12.60
N LEU A 63 6.95 -1.98 -12.00
CA LEU A 63 6.77 -1.91 -10.55
C LEU A 63 7.21 -3.23 -9.90
N ILE A 64 8.20 -3.15 -9.00
CA ILE A 64 8.76 -4.30 -8.29
C ILE A 64 8.46 -4.17 -6.80
N VAL A 65 7.90 -5.22 -6.21
CA VAL A 65 7.77 -5.34 -4.75
C VAL A 65 9.16 -5.67 -4.19
N GLN A 66 9.70 -4.79 -3.34
CA GLN A 66 10.91 -5.10 -2.60
C GLN A 66 10.56 -6.02 -1.43
N VAL A 67 11.19 -7.18 -1.42
CA VAL A 67 11.21 -8.08 -0.27
C VAL A 67 12.44 -7.70 0.57
N SER A 68 12.23 -7.36 1.84
CA SER A 68 13.29 -7.09 2.82
C SER A 68 13.81 -8.38 3.44
#